data_AF-A0A4Y2UKA0-F1
#
_entry.id   AF-A0A4Y2UKA0-F1
#
_cell.length_a   1.000
_cell.length_b   1.000
_cell.length_c   1.000
_cell.angle_alpha   90.00
_cell.angle_beta   90.00
_cell.angle_gamma   90.00
#
_symmetry.space_group_name_H-M   'P 1'
#
loop_
_entity.id
_entity.type
_entity.pdbx_description
1 polymer ?
#
loop_
_entity_poly.entity_id
_entity_poly.type
_entity_poly.pdbx_seq_one_letter_code
_entity_poly.pdbx_strand_id
1 'polypeptide(L)'
;MLATNASIAIAETNATLPTKAIAIAETNAMLATNASIAIAETNAMLATNASIAIAETNATLPTKAIAIAETNAMLATNASIAIAETNAMLATNSSIAIAETNATLPIKAIAIAETNAMLATNASIAIAETNAMLATNASIPR
;
A
#
# COMPACT_ATOMS: atom_id res chain seq x y z
N MET A 1 -35.70 4.00 9.33
CA MET A 1 -34.57 4.94 9.22
C MET A 1 -33.48 4.26 8.41
N LEU A 2 -33.15 4.76 7.22
CA LEU A 2 -31.97 4.29 6.49
C LEU A 2 -30.74 4.79 7.26
N ALA A 3 -29.97 3.89 7.86
CA ALA A 3 -28.64 4.22 8.34
C ALA A 3 -27.73 4.36 7.12
N THR A 4 -27.48 5.59 6.68
CA THR A 4 -26.53 5.90 5.60
C THR A 4 -25.11 5.73 6.15
N ASN A 5 -24.62 4.49 6.13
CA ASN A 5 -23.26 4.11 6.56
C ASN A 5 -22.17 4.47 5.52
N ALA A 6 -22.32 5.56 4.78
CA ALA A 6 -21.31 6.04 3.83
C ALA A 6 -21.23 7.56 3.93
N SER A 7 -20.03 8.09 4.14
CA SER A 7 -19.75 9.52 4.28
C SER A 7 -18.67 9.94 3.30
N ILE A 8 -18.78 11.16 2.78
CA ILE A 8 -17.71 11.82 2.03
C ILE A 8 -17.16 12.93 2.94
N ALA A 9 -15.85 12.93 3.16
CA ALA A 9 -15.12 14.00 3.82
C ALA A 9 -14.11 14.61 2.85
N ILE A 10 -13.97 15.93 2.91
CA ILE A 10 -13.13 16.69 2.00
C ILE A 10 -12.38 17.76 2.80
N ALA A 11 -11.06 17.76 2.67
CA ALA A 11 -10.15 18.74 3.24
C ALA A 11 -10.25 18.93 4.77
N GLU A 12 -10.58 17.88 5.52
CA GLU A 12 -10.52 17.94 6.98
C GLU A 12 -9.09 17.77 7.51
N THR A 13 -8.90 18.15 8.77
CA THR A 13 -7.64 17.98 9.51
C THR A 13 -7.90 17.30 10.84
N ASN A 14 -7.13 16.25 11.15
CA ASN A 14 -7.29 15.40 12.34
C ASN A 14 -8.67 14.72 12.41
N ALA A 15 -9.18 14.26 11.25
CA ALA A 15 -10.48 13.62 11.17
C ALA A 15 -10.42 12.14 11.53
N THR A 16 -11.49 11.65 12.16
CA THR A 16 -11.76 10.22 12.28
C THR A 16 -13.03 9.92 11.50
N LEU A 17 -12.89 9.17 10.41
CA LEU A 17 -13.97 8.90 9.47
C LEU A 17 -14.63 7.55 9.77
N PRO A 18 -15.96 7.45 9.58
CA PRO A 18 -16.69 6.23 9.82
C PRO A 18 -16.39 5.17 8.76
N THR A 19 -16.93 3.96 8.95
CA THR A 19 -16.82 2.87 7.98
C THR A 19 -17.38 3.25 6.62
N LYS A 20 -16.76 2.75 5.55
CA LYS A 20 -17.15 3.01 4.14
C LYS A 20 -17.15 4.51 3.79
N ALA A 21 -16.10 5.21 4.20
CA ALA A 21 -15.92 6.61 3.86
C ALA A 21 -15.13 6.79 2.56
N ILE A 22 -15.39 7.90 1.88
CA ILE A 22 -14.49 8.48 0.89
C ILE A 22 -13.84 9.70 1.56
N ALA A 23 -12.51 9.68 1.68
CA ALA A 23 -11.69 10.77 2.19
C ALA A 23 -10.93 11.39 1.03
N ILE A 24 -10.94 12.72 0.95
CA ILE A 24 -10.26 13.45 -0.12
C ILE A 24 -9.50 14.64 0.48
N ALA A 25 -8.19 14.68 0.23
CA ALA A 25 -7.30 15.78 0.58
C ALA A 25 -7.24 16.08 2.09
N GLU A 26 -7.37 15.07 2.95
CA GLU A 26 -7.31 15.26 4.40
C GLU A 26 -5.86 15.20 4.93
N THR A 27 -5.68 15.69 6.15
CA THR A 27 -4.40 15.63 6.86
C THR A 27 -4.57 15.02 8.25
N ASN A 28 -3.70 14.08 8.61
CA ASN A 28 -3.76 13.30 9.86
C ASN A 28 -5.11 12.58 10.03
N ALA A 29 -5.62 11.97 8.95
CA ALA A 29 -6.89 11.28 8.98
C ALA A 29 -6.75 9.82 9.41
N MET A 30 -7.72 9.35 10.19
CA MET A 30 -7.88 7.94 10.54
C MET A 30 -9.20 7.44 9.95
N LEU A 31 -9.10 6.53 8.98
CA LEU A 31 -10.27 5.91 8.35
C LEU A 31 -10.55 4.57 9.02
N ALA A 32 -11.69 4.48 9.72
CA ALA A 32 -12.13 3.25 10.34
C ALA A 32 -12.73 2.29 9.29
N THR A 33 -12.21 1.06 9.25
CA THR A 33 -12.82 -0.22 8.83
C THR A 33 -13.74 -0.28 7.59
N ASN A 34 -13.42 -1.22 6.69
CA ASN A 34 -14.21 -1.76 5.57
C ASN A 34 -14.51 -0.80 4.40
N ALA A 35 -13.95 -1.13 3.22
CA ALA A 35 -14.32 -0.59 1.90
C ALA A 35 -14.31 0.95 1.83
N SER A 36 -13.15 1.54 2.12
CA SER A 36 -12.94 2.99 2.07
C SER A 36 -12.03 3.39 0.91
N ILE A 37 -12.21 4.61 0.41
CA ILE A 37 -11.34 5.21 -0.60
C ILE A 37 -10.67 6.44 0.05
N ALA A 38 -9.35 6.50 0.01
CA ALA A 38 -8.55 7.66 0.42
C ALA A 38 -7.86 8.24 -0.82
N ILE A 39 -7.92 9.56 -0.99
CA ILE A 39 -7.34 10.25 -2.13
C ILE A 39 -6.60 11.49 -1.66
N ALA A 40 -5.33 11.58 -2.01
CA ALA A 40 -4.47 12.74 -1.79
C ALA A 40 -4.31 13.15 -0.32
N GLU A 41 -4.30 12.19 0.61
CA GLU A 41 -4.16 12.51 2.03
C GLU A 41 -2.71 12.55 2.49
N THR A 42 -2.48 13.18 3.64
CA THR A 42 -1.18 13.23 4.30
C THR A 42 -1.27 12.68 5.72
N ASN A 43 -0.34 11.79 6.08
CA ASN A 43 -0.30 11.08 7.37
C ASN A 43 -1.59 10.30 7.66
N ALA A 44 -2.10 9.58 6.66
CA ALA A 44 -3.31 8.79 6.81
C ALA A 44 -3.06 7.39 7.39
N MET A 45 -3.97 6.95 8.26
CA MET A 45 -4.00 5.58 8.77
C MET A 45 -5.32 4.91 8.38
N LEU A 46 -5.23 3.85 7.59
CA LEU A 46 -6.38 3.07 7.14
C LEU A 46 -6.42 1.75 7.94
N ALA A 47 -7.43 1.61 8.80
CA ALA A 47 -7.35 0.66 9.91
C ALA A 47 -7.70 -0.79 9.57
N THR A 48 -8.51 -1.12 8.55
CA THR A 48 -8.84 -2.53 8.23
C THR A 48 -9.66 -2.74 6.94
N ASN A 49 -9.36 -3.84 6.24
CA ASN A 49 -10.08 -4.49 5.12
C ASN A 49 -10.41 -3.64 3.88
N ALA A 50 -9.77 -3.99 2.76
CA ALA A 50 -10.08 -3.57 1.39
C ALA A 50 -10.24 -2.07 1.25
N SER A 51 -9.11 -1.38 1.07
CA SER A 51 -9.07 0.05 0.79
C SER A 51 -8.42 0.31 -0.56
N ILE A 52 -8.87 1.38 -1.22
CA ILE A 52 -8.13 2.00 -2.33
C ILE A 52 -7.55 3.28 -1.78
N ALA A 53 -6.24 3.45 -1.92
CA ALA A 53 -5.54 4.67 -1.57
C ALA A 53 -4.80 5.18 -2.81
N ILE A 54 -4.84 6.50 -3.00
CA ILE A 54 -4.34 7.15 -4.21
C ILE A 54 -3.66 8.46 -3.84
N ALA A 55 -2.40 8.63 -4.23
CA ALA A 55 -1.64 9.88 -4.10
C ALA A 55 -1.44 10.41 -2.66
N GLU A 56 -1.44 9.51 -1.70
CA GLU A 56 -1.16 9.67 -0.28
C GLU A 56 0.32 9.89 0.04
N THR A 57 0.58 10.57 1.15
CA THR A 57 1.92 10.73 1.72
C THR A 57 1.95 10.26 3.17
N ASN A 58 2.96 9.45 3.52
CA ASN A 58 3.14 8.85 4.85
C ASN A 58 1.91 8.02 5.28
N ALA A 59 1.39 7.19 4.38
CA ALA A 59 0.21 6.37 4.64
C ALA A 59 0.56 5.02 5.27
N THR A 60 -0.28 4.57 6.19
CA THR A 60 -0.30 3.17 6.65
C THR A 60 -1.57 2.49 6.16
N LEU A 61 -1.39 1.47 5.33
CA LEU A 61 -2.44 0.78 4.61
C LEU A 61 -2.71 -0.61 5.20
N PRO A 62 -3.98 -1.04 5.26
CA PRO A 62 -4.37 -2.31 5.83
C PRO A 62 -4.13 -3.46 4.85
N THR A 63 -4.48 -4.66 5.31
CA THR A 63 -4.51 -5.86 4.48
C THR A 63 -5.45 -5.76 3.30
N LYS A 64 -5.04 -6.31 2.15
CA LYS A 64 -5.81 -6.30 0.89
C LYS A 64 -6.07 -4.89 0.33
N ALA A 65 -5.07 -4.01 0.41
CA ALA A 65 -5.16 -2.67 -0.14
C ALA A 65 -4.71 -2.61 -1.61
N ILE A 66 -5.28 -1.66 -2.34
CA ILE A 66 -4.72 -1.15 -3.59
C ILE A 66 -4.15 0.22 -3.25
N ALA A 67 -2.84 0.39 -3.42
CA ALA A 67 -2.12 1.65 -3.24
C ALA A 67 -1.61 2.12 -4.60
N ILE A 68 -1.83 3.39 -4.91
CA ILE A 68 -1.48 3.97 -6.20
C ILE A 68 -0.82 5.33 -5.98
N ALA A 69 0.42 5.45 -6.44
CA ALA A 69 1.19 6.68 -6.42
C ALA A 69 1.44 7.27 -5.02
N GLU A 70 1.61 6.41 -4.00
CA GLU A 70 1.92 6.92 -2.66
C GLU A 70 3.41 7.24 -2.46
N THR A 71 3.68 8.07 -1.46
CA THR A 71 5.04 8.35 -0.97
C THR A 71 5.17 7.96 0.49
N ASN A 72 6.23 7.23 0.85
CA ASN A 72 6.49 6.71 2.20
C ASN A 72 5.34 5.86 2.75
N ALA A 73 4.78 4.97 1.92
CA ALA A 73 3.70 4.11 2.32
C ALA A 73 4.17 2.81 2.97
N MET A 74 3.42 2.36 3.97
CA MET A 74 3.59 1.06 4.60
C MET A 74 2.33 0.23 4.39
N LEU A 75 2.46 -0.86 3.62
CA LEU A 75 1.35 -1.76 3.32
C LEU A 75 1.42 -3.00 4.21
N ALA A 76 0.42 -3.14 5.08
CA ALA A 76 0.27 -4.31 5.93
C ALA A 76 -0.30 -5.51 5.13
N THR A 77 0.37 -6.66 5.26
CA THR A 77 -0.10 -8.07 5.13
C THR A 77 -1.14 -8.45 4.04
N ASN A 78 -0.86 -9.51 3.27
CA ASN A 78 -1.81 -10.30 2.46
C ASN A 78 -2.51 -9.58 1.28
N ALA A 79 -2.20 -10.05 0.06
CA ALA A 79 -2.92 -9.77 -1.19
C ALA A 79 -3.13 -8.28 -1.49
N SER A 80 -2.04 -7.51 -1.49
CA SER A 80 -2.05 -6.09 -1.83
C SER A 80 -1.46 -5.84 -3.22
N ILE A 81 -1.93 -4.78 -3.87
CA ILE A 81 -1.38 -4.25 -5.11
C ILE A 81 -0.82 -2.86 -4.80
N ALA A 82 0.45 -2.63 -5.12
CA ALA A 82 1.13 -1.35 -5.05
C ALA A 82 1.54 -0.95 -6.47
N ILE A 83 1.35 0.32 -6.82
CA ILE A 83 1.63 0.85 -8.16
C ILE A 83 2.22 2.25 -8.05
N ALA A 84 3.40 2.48 -8.62
CA ALA A 84 4.02 3.80 -8.79
C ALA A 84 4.33 4.57 -7.49
N GLU A 85 4.59 3.84 -6.42
CA GLU A 85 5.00 4.26 -5.09
C GLU A 85 6.48 4.67 -5.00
N THR A 86 6.76 5.52 -4.02
CA THR A 86 8.13 5.88 -3.62
C THR A 86 8.35 5.59 -2.14
N ASN A 87 9.47 4.94 -1.80
CA ASN A 87 9.84 4.53 -0.44
C ASN A 87 8.78 3.63 0.22
N ALA A 88 8.25 2.66 -0.52
CA ALA A 88 7.22 1.75 -0.03
C ALA A 88 7.82 0.56 0.75
N MET A 89 7.15 0.15 1.83
CA MET A 89 7.44 -1.11 2.52
C MET A 89 6.23 -2.04 2.47
N LEU A 90 6.42 -3.23 1.87
CA LEU A 90 5.40 -4.25 1.77
C LEU A 90 5.72 -5.38 2.75
N ALA A 91 4.89 -5.52 3.80
CA ALA A 91 5.28 -6.27 4.99
C ALA A 91 5.23 -7.81 4.85
N THR A 92 4.31 -8.42 4.08
CA THR A 92 4.20 -9.90 4.02
C THR A 92 3.25 -10.46 2.94
N ASN A 93 3.60 -11.65 2.43
CA ASN A 93 2.84 -12.64 1.63
C ASN A 93 1.95 -12.13 0.49
N SER A 94 2.32 -12.51 -0.75
CA SER A 94 1.55 -12.32 -1.99
C SER A 94 1.21 -10.85 -2.25
N SER A 95 2.14 -10.15 -2.89
CA SER A 95 1.94 -8.77 -3.32
C SER A 95 2.31 -8.63 -4.80
N ILE A 96 1.66 -7.68 -5.47
CA ILE A 96 2.07 -7.20 -6.78
C ILE A 96 2.56 -5.76 -6.57
N ALA A 97 3.82 -5.53 -6.88
CA ALA A 97 4.45 -4.21 -6.91
C ALA A 97 4.77 -3.88 -8.37
N ILE A 98 4.45 -2.65 -8.79
CA ILE A 98 4.64 -2.20 -10.16
C ILE A 98 5.20 -0.79 -10.15
N ALA A 99 6.36 -0.59 -10.77
CA ALA A 99 6.97 0.71 -10.98
C ALA A 99 7.29 1.48 -9.69
N GLU A 100 7.65 0.78 -8.61
CA GLU A 100 8.07 1.40 -7.36
C GLU A 100 9.52 1.88 -7.40
N THR A 101 9.81 2.88 -6.57
CA THR A 101 11.17 3.35 -6.30
C THR A 101 11.51 3.20 -4.83
N ASN A 102 12.69 2.64 -4.53
CA ASN A 102 13.17 2.38 -3.16
C ASN A 102 12.22 1.48 -2.34
N ALA A 103 11.67 0.45 -2.96
CA ALA A 103 10.71 -0.45 -2.31
C ALA A 103 11.39 -1.61 -1.56
N THR A 104 10.82 -2.02 -0.44
CA THR A 104 11.15 -3.29 0.22
C THR A 104 9.99 -4.28 0.04
N LEU A 105 10.26 -5.38 -0.66
CA LEU A 105 9.26 -6.36 -1.07
C LEU A 105 9.40 -7.69 -0.31
N PRO A 106 8.27 -8.32 0.06
CA PRO A 106 8.27 -9.53 0.86
C PRO A 106 8.55 -10.78 0.01
N ILE A 107 8.60 -11.92 0.69
CA ILE A 107 8.58 -13.25 0.10
C ILE A 107 7.29 -13.43 -0.75
N LYS A 108 7.40 -14.10 -1.91
CA LYS A 108 6.30 -14.33 -2.87
C LYS A 108 5.70 -13.05 -3.47
N ALA A 109 6.53 -12.07 -3.79
CA ALA A 109 6.09 -10.87 -4.50
C ALA A 109 6.26 -11.03 -6.03
N ILE A 110 5.38 -10.39 -6.79
CA ILE A 110 5.62 -10.07 -8.19
C ILE A 110 6.06 -8.62 -8.23
N ALA A 111 7.29 -8.36 -8.68
CA ALA A 111 7.90 -7.06 -8.82
C ALA A 111 8.08 -6.75 -10.31
N ILE A 112 7.64 -5.59 -10.76
CA ILE A 112 7.65 -5.21 -12.18
C ILE A 112 8.13 -3.78 -12.32
N ALA A 113 9.23 -3.58 -13.03
CA ALA A 113 9.80 -2.27 -13.35
C ALA A 113 10.24 -1.48 -12.10
N GLU A 114 10.76 -2.14 -11.08
CA GLU A 114 11.21 -1.45 -9.87
C GLU A 114 12.57 -0.79 -10.04
N THR A 115 12.80 0.28 -9.26
CA THR A 115 14.11 0.93 -9.12
C THR A 115 14.56 0.90 -7.66
N ASN A 116 15.81 0.46 -7.40
CA ASN A 116 16.40 0.36 -6.06
C ASN A 116 15.57 -0.50 -5.08
N ALA A 117 14.98 -1.60 -5.56
CA ALA A 117 14.16 -2.48 -4.73
C ALA A 117 14.98 -3.52 -3.96
N MET A 118 14.51 -3.89 -2.77
CA MET A 118 15.01 -5.03 -2.00
C MET A 118 13.98 -6.16 -2.00
N LEU A 119 14.35 -7.33 -2.54
CA LEU A 119 13.47 -8.49 -2.65
C LEU A 119 13.93 -9.63 -1.73
N ALA A 120 13.02 -10.12 -0.88
CA ALA A 120 13.26 -11.34 -0.09
C ALA A 120 13.05 -12.61 -0.92
N THR A 121 14.03 -13.52 -0.98
CA THR A 121 13.93 -14.71 -1.83
C THR A 121 13.17 -15.84 -1.14
N ASN A 122 11.94 -16.07 -1.58
CA ASN A 122 11.27 -17.36 -1.59
C ASN A 122 10.07 -17.19 -2.54
N ALA A 123 10.20 -17.66 -3.79
CA ALA A 123 9.15 -17.58 -4.83
C ALA A 123 8.72 -16.17 -5.30
N SER A 124 9.63 -15.19 -5.34
CA SER A 124 9.37 -13.89 -5.95
C SER A 124 9.69 -13.88 -7.45
N ILE A 125 8.88 -13.18 -8.26
CA ILE A 125 9.09 -12.94 -9.69
C ILE A 125 9.53 -11.48 -9.83
N ALA A 126 10.61 -11.22 -10.56
CA ALA A 126 11.14 -9.87 -10.78
C ALA A 126 11.33 -9.63 -12.28
N ILE A 127 10.80 -8.53 -12.81
CA ILE A 127 10.77 -8.23 -14.24
C ILE A 127 11.17 -6.77 -14.46
N ALA A 128 12.16 -6.51 -15.32
CA ALA A 128 12.59 -5.15 -15.70
C ALA A 128 13.11 -4.27 -14.54
N GLU A 129 13.82 -4.89 -13.59
CA GLU A 129 14.37 -4.22 -12.41
C GLU A 129 15.66 -3.42 -12.67
N THR A 130 15.80 -2.27 -12.03
CA THR A 130 17.05 -1.49 -11.99
C THR A 130 17.56 -1.40 -10.55
N ASN A 131 18.85 -1.72 -10.33
CA ASN A 131 19.49 -1.70 -9.00
C ASN A 131 18.77 -2.51 -7.90
N ALA A 132 18.14 -3.63 -8.27
CA ALA A 132 17.48 -4.49 -7.29
C ALA A 132 18.49 -5.37 -6.54
N MET A 133 18.30 -5.48 -5.22
CA MET A 133 19.04 -6.39 -4.35
C MET A 133 18.17 -7.60 -3.98
N LEU A 134 18.68 -8.81 -4.22
CA LEU A 134 18.04 -10.04 -3.78
C LEU A 134 18.69 -10.55 -2.49
N ALA A 135 17.92 -10.61 -1.40
CA ALA A 135 18.37 -11.18 -0.14
C ALA A 135 18.15 -12.70 -0.14
N THR A 136 19.18 -13.49 -0.49
CA THR A 136 19.10 -14.95 -0.56
C THR A 136 19.32 -15.67 0.78
N ASN A 137 18.44 -16.61 1.13
CA ASN A 137 18.83 -17.82 1.87
C ASN A 137 18.93 -18.95 0.84
N ALA A 138 20.14 -19.21 0.35
CA ALA A 138 20.37 -20.00 -0.85
C ALA A 138 19.93 -21.47 -0.68
N SER A 139 19.00 -21.90 -1.52
CA SER A 139 18.96 -23.25 -2.09
C SER A 139 18.31 -23.13 -3.46
N ILE A 140 19.12 -23.09 -4.51
CA ILE A 140 18.66 -23.27 -5.89
C ILE A 140 18.62 -24.78 -6.11
N PRO A 141 17.46 -25.46 -6.22
CA PRO A 141 17.43 -26.81 -6.73
C PRO A 141 17.76 -26.76 -8.23
N ARG A 142 18.71 -27.60 -8.67
CA ARG A 142 19.08 -27.80 -10.07
C ARG A 142 17.92 -28.34 -10.90
#